data_AF-A0A1T5HFS1-F1
#
_entry.id   AF-A0A1T5HFS1-F1
#
_cell.length_a   1.000
_cell.length_b   1.000
_cell.length_c   1.000
_cell.angle_alpha   90.00
_cell.angle_beta   90.00
_cell.angle_gamma   90.00
#
_symmetry.space_group_name_H-M   'P 1'
#
loop_
_entity.id
_entity.type
_entity.pdbx_description
1 polymer ?
#
loop_
_entity_poly.entity_id
_entity_poly.type
_entity_poly.pdbx_seq_one_letter_code
_entity_poly.pdbx_strand_id
1 'polypeptide(L)'
;MIDIYKVTWDSAKINHSATVFSNNDLTAYIKHSDQTVVTNYPKSSGKWYFELKMGSILNAMVGIVSVKSGYGSTHNSTLSRYYAINGSKIEGNTSQSYGLAYSNNDTIGIALNLDDGTIEFYKNGVSQGIAFRNLSELGEVYPAFTTNGTSSSITVTAIFEEQLFNYPIPNGYKPYGLLPYSKILLKSNNKIYSIESNNSLYKTYMTSDTVPAPLRSSASSVYINASSYQAWRAFSESTNNWMADNVPQWVQLDFGSKNIFNRVRIKSSNEANQSPKRFQVLGSNDGSNYHVIQEFSVNTWEANTWKEFYFKKSDYTVYRINVLEVYSPNTYNRVSINQIIFGLDNNVLIELPTLDIEYGQQSLLELNKTMINKNYILQVEVSEISDNT
;
A
#
# COMPACT_ATOMS: atom_id res chain seq x y z
N MET A 1 2.87 5.61 5.18
CA MET A 1 2.92 4.40 4.36
C MET A 1 2.30 4.91 3.09
N ILE A 2 3.08 5.25 2.06
CA ILE A 2 2.41 5.33 0.76
C ILE A 2 2.28 3.86 0.42
N ASP A 3 1.09 3.34 0.68
CA ASP A 3 0.68 2.08 0.10
C ASP A 3 1.01 2.20 -1.38
N ILE A 4 1.93 1.36 -1.86
CA ILE A 4 1.94 1.06 -3.28
C ILE A 4 0.58 0.43 -3.47
N TYR A 5 -0.39 1.23 -3.89
CA TYR A 5 -1.73 0.78 -4.13
C TYR A 5 -1.60 -0.36 -5.13
N LYS A 6 -1.82 -1.58 -4.65
CA LYS A 6 -1.86 -2.80 -5.44
C LYS A 6 -3.28 -3.29 -5.37
N VAL A 7 -3.73 -3.91 -6.46
CA VAL A 7 -4.97 -4.66 -6.38
C VAL A 7 -4.72 -5.90 -5.55
N THR A 8 -5.47 -6.05 -4.47
CA THR A 8 -5.49 -7.22 -3.59
C THR A 8 -6.94 -7.55 -3.25
N TRP A 9 -7.17 -8.65 -2.55
CA TRP A 9 -8.44 -8.81 -1.85
C TRP A 9 -8.57 -7.75 -0.77
N ASP A 10 -9.79 -7.25 -0.57
CA ASP A 10 -10.08 -6.21 0.40
C ASP A 10 -10.48 -6.83 1.74
N SER A 11 -9.54 -6.88 2.67
CA SER A 11 -9.77 -7.41 4.02
C SER A 11 -10.70 -6.52 4.86
N ALA A 12 -10.98 -5.28 4.44
CA ALA A 12 -11.90 -4.37 5.12
C ALA A 12 -13.34 -4.48 4.61
N LYS A 13 -13.56 -5.00 3.39
CA LYS A 13 -14.89 -5.21 2.77
C LYS A 13 -15.42 -6.62 2.98
N ILE A 14 -15.42 -7.09 4.23
CA ILE A 14 -15.97 -8.39 4.60
C ILE A 14 -17.07 -8.23 5.65
N ASN A 15 -18.12 -9.03 5.55
CA ASN A 15 -19.22 -9.03 6.52
C ASN A 15 -19.02 -10.02 7.69
N HIS A 16 -17.91 -10.79 7.71
CA HIS A 16 -17.64 -11.75 8.77
C HIS A 16 -16.14 -11.94 9.04
N SER A 17 -15.76 -11.97 10.32
CA SER A 17 -14.38 -12.07 10.82
C SER A 17 -13.69 -13.44 10.60
N ALA A 18 -14.29 -14.34 9.82
CA ALA A 18 -13.80 -15.72 9.64
C ALA A 18 -13.07 -15.95 8.30
N THR A 19 -12.99 -14.93 7.45
CA THR A 19 -12.15 -14.95 6.25
C THR A 19 -10.70 -14.66 6.65
N VAL A 20 -9.79 -15.54 6.25
CA VAL A 20 -8.36 -15.39 6.52
C VAL A 20 -7.66 -14.96 5.24
N PHE A 21 -6.92 -13.85 5.31
CA PHE A 21 -6.10 -13.36 4.22
C PHE A 21 -4.63 -13.71 4.45
N SER A 22 -3.92 -13.99 3.38
CA SER A 22 -2.50 -14.35 3.39
C SER A 22 -1.86 -13.96 2.06
N ASN A 23 -0.54 -14.14 1.95
CA ASN A 23 0.21 -13.77 0.75
C ASN A 23 0.02 -12.30 0.35
N ASN A 24 0.14 -11.39 1.33
CA ASN A 24 -0.13 -9.96 1.16
C ASN A 24 -1.53 -9.70 0.57
N ASP A 25 -2.54 -10.33 1.15
CA ASP A 25 -3.95 -10.23 0.75
C ASP A 25 -4.26 -10.68 -0.69
N LEU A 26 -3.37 -11.46 -1.32
CA LEU A 26 -3.65 -12.10 -2.61
C LEU A 26 -4.29 -13.47 -2.47
N THR A 27 -4.21 -14.10 -1.29
CA THR A 27 -4.86 -15.39 -1.01
C THR A 27 -5.89 -15.21 0.09
N ALA A 28 -7.13 -15.58 -0.19
CA ALA A 28 -8.23 -15.53 0.77
C ALA A 28 -8.82 -16.92 0.99
N TYR A 29 -9.02 -17.27 2.26
CA TYR A 29 -9.67 -18.48 2.72
C TYR A 29 -10.97 -18.15 3.43
N ILE A 30 -12.09 -18.61 2.87
CA ILE A 30 -13.42 -18.51 3.47
C ILE A 30 -13.68 -19.82 4.23
N LYS A 31 -13.83 -19.72 5.56
CA LYS A 31 -14.08 -20.85 6.46
C LYS A 31 -15.56 -21.26 6.55
N HIS A 32 -16.47 -20.31 6.35
CA HIS A 32 -17.93 -20.49 6.46
C HIS A 32 -18.62 -19.81 5.29
N SER A 33 -19.76 -20.34 4.88
CA SER A 33 -20.48 -19.83 3.72
C SER A 33 -21.08 -18.46 3.91
N ASP A 34 -21.67 -17.93 2.83
CA ASP A 34 -22.36 -16.65 2.81
C ASP A 34 -21.44 -15.44 2.94
N GLN A 35 -20.25 -15.56 2.38
CA GLN A 35 -19.30 -14.47 2.22
C GLN A 35 -18.93 -14.33 0.75
N THR A 36 -18.80 -13.09 0.32
CA THR A 36 -18.16 -12.73 -0.93
C THR A 36 -16.90 -11.97 -0.59
N VAL A 37 -15.79 -12.38 -1.20
CA VAL A 37 -14.55 -11.62 -1.13
C VAL A 37 -14.43 -10.83 -2.43
N VAL A 38 -14.18 -9.54 -2.29
CA VAL A 38 -13.98 -8.60 -3.40
C VAL A 38 -12.58 -8.00 -3.33
N THR A 39 -12.14 -7.39 -4.42
CA THR A 39 -10.89 -6.61 -4.45
C THR A 39 -11.03 -5.23 -3.83
N ASN A 40 -9.90 -4.59 -3.53
CA ASN A 40 -9.85 -3.23 -3.00
C ASN A 40 -10.11 -2.15 -4.05
N TYR A 41 -9.98 -2.47 -5.35
CA TYR A 41 -10.18 -1.55 -6.47
C TYR A 41 -11.26 -2.03 -7.43
N PRO A 42 -12.35 -1.26 -7.59
CA PRO A 42 -13.35 -1.53 -8.62
C PRO A 42 -12.96 -0.85 -9.95
N LYS A 43 -13.62 -1.25 -11.05
CA LYS A 43 -13.46 -0.62 -12.37
C LYS A 43 -14.81 -0.40 -13.05
N SER A 44 -14.90 0.67 -13.84
CA SER A 44 -16.13 1.09 -14.57
C SER A 44 -16.01 1.11 -16.09
N SER A 45 -14.80 1.03 -16.65
CA SER A 45 -14.53 1.08 -18.10
C SER A 45 -13.25 0.34 -18.44
N GLY A 46 -13.02 -0.02 -19.70
CA GLY A 46 -11.84 -0.69 -20.22
C GLY A 46 -11.96 -2.22 -20.34
N LYS A 47 -10.92 -2.82 -20.92
CA LYS A 47 -10.75 -4.28 -21.08
C LYS A 47 -9.67 -4.79 -20.12
N TRP A 48 -10.05 -5.63 -19.17
CA TRP A 48 -9.21 -6.08 -18.06
C TRP A 48 -9.16 -7.60 -17.95
N TYR A 49 -8.01 -8.12 -17.56
CA TYR A 49 -7.79 -9.55 -17.35
C TYR A 49 -7.15 -9.81 -15.99
N PHE A 50 -7.59 -10.88 -15.34
CA PHE A 50 -6.98 -11.40 -14.12
C PHE A 50 -7.18 -12.90 -14.02
N GLU A 51 -6.35 -13.56 -13.22
CA GLU A 51 -6.45 -15.00 -12.95
C GLU A 51 -6.75 -15.27 -11.48
N LEU A 52 -7.54 -16.31 -11.25
CA LEU A 52 -7.84 -16.84 -9.94
C LEU A 52 -7.39 -18.31 -9.88
N LYS A 53 -6.39 -18.59 -9.06
CA LYS A 53 -5.90 -19.95 -8.78
C LYS A 53 -6.74 -20.59 -7.69
N MET A 54 -7.37 -21.71 -8.01
CA MET A 54 -8.20 -22.46 -7.07
C MET A 54 -7.31 -23.28 -6.13
N GLY A 55 -7.46 -23.07 -4.82
CA GLY A 55 -6.88 -23.92 -3.79
C GLY A 55 -7.79 -25.11 -3.49
N SER A 56 -8.14 -25.29 -2.22
CA SER A 56 -9.23 -26.18 -1.82
C SER A 56 -10.57 -25.49 -2.08
N ILE A 57 -11.44 -26.05 -2.92
CA ILE A 57 -12.73 -25.44 -3.26
C ILE A 57 -13.91 -26.41 -3.12
N LEU A 58 -15.03 -25.89 -2.59
CA LEU A 58 -16.35 -26.53 -2.53
C LEU A 58 -17.41 -25.46 -2.86
N ASN A 59 -18.32 -25.76 -3.80
CA ASN A 59 -19.37 -24.82 -4.24
C ASN A 59 -18.88 -23.41 -4.58
N ALA A 60 -17.64 -23.30 -5.09
CA ALA A 60 -17.02 -22.03 -5.43
C ALA A 60 -17.70 -21.39 -6.65
N MET A 61 -17.77 -20.07 -6.61
CA MET A 61 -18.22 -19.20 -7.69
C MET A 61 -17.23 -18.06 -7.83
N VAL A 62 -16.75 -17.81 -9.05
CA VAL A 62 -15.77 -16.76 -9.36
C VAL A 62 -16.27 -15.85 -10.46
N GLY A 63 -15.94 -14.56 -10.38
CA GLY A 63 -16.43 -13.58 -11.35
C GLY A 63 -16.36 -12.16 -10.83
N ILE A 64 -17.47 -11.43 -10.96
CA ILE A 64 -17.55 -10.03 -10.59
C ILE A 64 -18.84 -9.71 -9.83
N VAL A 65 -18.79 -8.62 -9.06
CA VAL A 65 -19.95 -8.05 -8.39
C VAL A 65 -19.96 -6.52 -8.48
N SER A 66 -21.14 -5.93 -8.66
CA SER A 66 -21.32 -4.47 -8.60
C SER A 66 -20.99 -3.90 -7.23
N VAL A 67 -20.40 -2.70 -7.20
CA VAL A 67 -20.24 -1.91 -5.97
C VAL A 67 -21.56 -1.64 -5.24
N LYS A 68 -22.69 -1.70 -5.95
CA LYS A 68 -24.05 -1.48 -5.41
C LYS A 68 -24.55 -2.63 -4.54
N SER A 69 -23.88 -3.79 -4.57
CA SER A 69 -24.34 -5.00 -3.86
C SER A 69 -24.09 -4.98 -2.34
N GLY A 70 -23.24 -4.06 -1.85
CA GLY A 70 -22.76 -4.09 -0.46
C GLY A 70 -21.76 -5.22 -0.22
N TYR A 71 -21.46 -5.52 1.05
CA TYR A 71 -20.35 -6.41 1.44
C TYR A 71 -20.79 -7.79 1.96
N GLY A 72 -22.00 -8.23 1.60
CA GLY A 72 -22.58 -9.50 2.04
C GLY A 72 -22.41 -10.67 1.08
N SER A 73 -23.11 -11.76 1.35
CA SER A 73 -23.22 -12.89 0.43
C SER A 73 -23.86 -12.44 -0.89
N THR A 74 -23.22 -12.71 -2.02
CA THR A 74 -23.72 -12.31 -3.35
C THR A 74 -23.99 -13.51 -4.26
N HIS A 75 -23.94 -14.75 -3.75
CA HIS A 75 -24.06 -15.97 -4.55
C HIS A 75 -25.36 -16.03 -5.38
N ASN A 76 -26.42 -15.34 -4.93
CA ASN A 76 -27.72 -15.24 -5.60
C ASN A 76 -28.10 -13.80 -5.98
N SER A 77 -27.12 -12.89 -6.07
CA SER A 77 -27.38 -11.48 -6.37
C SER A 77 -27.54 -11.24 -7.86
N THR A 78 -28.57 -10.49 -8.26
CA THR A 78 -28.74 -9.99 -9.64
C THR A 78 -27.65 -8.98 -10.03
N LEU A 79 -26.93 -8.44 -9.05
CA LEU A 79 -25.80 -7.53 -9.22
C LEU A 79 -24.45 -8.26 -9.38
N SER A 80 -24.47 -9.57 -9.61
CA SER A 80 -23.29 -10.41 -9.77
C SER A 80 -23.31 -11.20 -11.08
N ARG A 81 -22.13 -11.57 -11.56
CA ARG A 81 -21.95 -12.43 -12.74
C ARG A 81 -20.87 -13.45 -12.40
N TYR A 82 -21.30 -14.68 -12.16
CA TYR A 82 -20.43 -15.74 -11.65
C TYR A 82 -20.32 -16.93 -12.60
N TYR A 83 -19.17 -17.59 -12.53
CA TYR A 83 -18.90 -18.90 -13.09
C TYR A 83 -18.69 -19.89 -11.93
N ALA A 84 -19.60 -20.86 -11.82
CA ALA A 84 -19.63 -21.83 -10.73
C ALA A 84 -18.79 -23.06 -11.04
N ILE A 85 -18.31 -23.73 -9.98
CA ILE A 85 -17.43 -24.91 -10.03
C ILE A 85 -17.95 -26.04 -10.94
N ASN A 86 -19.27 -26.17 -11.07
CA ASN A 86 -19.90 -27.18 -11.92
C ASN A 86 -19.96 -26.80 -13.41
N GLY A 87 -19.45 -25.64 -13.81
CA GLY A 87 -19.46 -25.16 -15.19
C GLY A 87 -20.63 -24.23 -15.54
N SER A 88 -21.56 -23.99 -14.61
CA SER A 88 -22.69 -23.08 -14.85
C SER A 88 -22.28 -21.62 -14.73
N LYS A 89 -22.98 -20.74 -15.46
CA LYS A 89 -22.98 -19.30 -15.20
C LYS A 89 -24.19 -18.92 -14.34
N ILE A 90 -23.99 -18.03 -13.38
CA ILE A 90 -24.98 -17.63 -12.38
C ILE A 90 -25.21 -16.11 -12.40
N GLU A 91 -26.48 -15.71 -12.45
CA GLU A 91 -26.98 -14.34 -12.27
C GLU A 91 -28.25 -14.39 -11.42
N GLY A 92 -28.24 -13.77 -10.24
CA GLY A 92 -29.36 -13.90 -9.32
C GLY A 92 -29.55 -15.36 -8.88
N ASN A 93 -30.81 -15.82 -8.84
CA ASN A 93 -31.15 -17.23 -8.62
C ASN A 93 -31.12 -18.07 -9.92
N THR A 94 -30.65 -17.52 -11.03
CA THR A 94 -30.66 -18.19 -12.33
C THR A 94 -29.33 -18.90 -12.57
N SER A 95 -29.37 -20.22 -12.79
CA SER A 95 -28.22 -21.04 -13.16
C SER A 95 -28.40 -21.59 -14.56
N GLN A 96 -27.40 -21.39 -15.43
CA GLN A 96 -27.42 -21.84 -16.82
C GLN A 96 -26.14 -22.58 -17.18
N SER A 97 -26.25 -23.62 -18.02
CA SER A 97 -25.08 -24.29 -18.60
C SER A 97 -24.25 -23.28 -19.40
N TYR A 98 -22.93 -23.36 -19.27
CA TYR A 98 -22.04 -22.38 -19.90
C TYR A 98 -20.69 -22.97 -20.32
N GLY A 99 -19.86 -23.40 -19.37
CA GLY A 99 -18.50 -23.87 -19.61
C GLY A 99 -18.21 -25.22 -18.95
N LEU A 100 -16.96 -25.65 -19.01
CA LEU A 100 -16.51 -26.87 -18.34
C LEU A 100 -16.56 -26.72 -16.82
N ALA A 101 -16.74 -27.81 -16.08
CA ALA A 101 -16.52 -27.79 -14.63
C ALA A 101 -15.02 -27.56 -14.31
N TYR A 102 -14.73 -26.95 -13.17
CA TYR A 102 -13.37 -26.76 -12.64
C TYR A 102 -13.21 -27.34 -11.24
N SER A 103 -11.97 -27.49 -10.80
CA SER A 103 -11.60 -28.22 -9.59
C SER A 103 -10.39 -27.59 -8.91
N ASN A 104 -9.95 -28.18 -7.79
CA ASN A 104 -8.74 -27.75 -7.10
C ASN A 104 -7.54 -27.66 -8.07
N ASN A 105 -6.71 -26.64 -7.89
CA ASN A 105 -5.55 -26.32 -8.71
C ASN A 105 -5.83 -25.82 -10.14
N ASP A 106 -7.08 -25.78 -10.60
CA ASP A 106 -7.39 -25.08 -11.85
C ASP A 106 -7.14 -23.57 -11.70
N THR A 107 -6.82 -22.92 -12.82
CA THR A 107 -6.69 -21.46 -12.91
C THR A 107 -7.81 -20.94 -13.78
N ILE A 108 -8.62 -20.05 -13.22
CA ILE A 108 -9.71 -19.41 -13.95
C ILE A 108 -9.25 -18.01 -14.35
N GLY A 109 -9.13 -17.79 -15.65
CA GLY A 109 -8.89 -16.46 -16.22
C GLY A 109 -10.23 -15.74 -16.45
N ILE A 110 -10.27 -14.44 -16.21
CA ILE A 110 -11.47 -13.62 -16.36
C ILE A 110 -11.15 -12.44 -17.26
N ALA A 111 -11.71 -12.45 -18.46
CA ALA A 111 -11.64 -11.35 -19.42
C ALA A 111 -12.88 -10.46 -19.26
N LEU A 112 -12.69 -9.32 -18.61
CA LEU A 112 -13.71 -8.34 -18.28
C LEU A 112 -13.64 -7.17 -19.26
N ASN A 113 -14.58 -7.09 -20.19
CA ASN A 113 -14.67 -6.00 -21.16
C ASN A 113 -15.85 -5.09 -20.79
N LEU A 114 -15.54 -4.04 -20.02
CA LEU A 114 -16.53 -3.09 -19.53
C LEU A 114 -16.99 -2.11 -20.61
N ASP A 115 -16.17 -1.90 -21.65
CA ASP A 115 -16.52 -1.03 -22.79
C ASP A 115 -17.66 -1.66 -23.62
N ASP A 116 -17.56 -2.96 -23.90
CA ASP A 116 -18.58 -3.71 -24.66
C ASP A 116 -19.60 -4.42 -23.74
N GLY A 117 -19.45 -4.28 -22.41
CA GLY A 117 -20.35 -4.86 -21.42
C GLY A 117 -20.34 -6.40 -21.34
N THR A 118 -19.19 -7.04 -21.60
CA THR A 118 -19.06 -8.52 -21.65
C THR A 118 -18.06 -9.09 -20.65
N ILE A 119 -18.30 -10.33 -20.21
CA ILE A 119 -17.34 -11.13 -19.43
C ILE A 119 -17.22 -12.52 -20.05
N GLU A 120 -15.98 -12.96 -20.21
CA GLU A 120 -15.61 -14.29 -20.70
C GLU A 120 -14.68 -14.95 -19.69
N PHE A 121 -14.92 -16.23 -19.41
CA PHE A 121 -14.10 -17.02 -18.51
C PHE A 121 -13.18 -17.97 -19.30
N TYR A 122 -12.02 -18.25 -18.74
CA TYR A 122 -11.02 -19.15 -19.28
C TYR A 122 -10.71 -20.20 -18.23
N LYS A 123 -10.63 -21.47 -18.61
CA LYS A 123 -10.12 -22.54 -17.74
C LYS A 123 -8.75 -22.95 -18.25
N ASN A 124 -7.72 -22.75 -17.44
CA ASN A 124 -6.33 -23.09 -17.78
C ASN A 124 -5.92 -22.56 -19.16
N GLY A 125 -6.20 -21.27 -19.42
CA GLY A 125 -5.90 -20.59 -20.68
C GLY A 125 -6.87 -20.86 -21.83
N VAL A 126 -7.84 -21.78 -21.68
CA VAL A 126 -8.82 -22.10 -22.73
C VAL A 126 -10.13 -21.34 -22.49
N SER A 127 -10.54 -20.51 -23.46
CA SER A 127 -11.81 -19.76 -23.43
C SER A 127 -13.01 -20.71 -23.26
N GLN A 128 -13.97 -20.28 -22.45
CA GLN A 128 -15.29 -20.92 -22.28
C GLN A 128 -16.40 -20.13 -23.02
N GLY A 129 -16.03 -19.15 -23.85
CA GLY A 129 -16.92 -18.24 -24.58
C GLY A 129 -17.51 -17.11 -23.72
N ILE A 130 -18.21 -16.15 -24.32
CA ILE A 130 -18.79 -15.03 -23.57
C ILE A 130 -19.95 -15.52 -22.68
N ALA A 131 -19.82 -15.36 -21.36
CA ALA A 131 -20.84 -15.77 -20.38
C ALA A 131 -22.01 -14.78 -20.34
N PHE A 132 -21.71 -13.49 -20.21
CA PHE A 132 -22.69 -12.42 -20.04
C PHE A 132 -22.36 -11.22 -20.92
N ARG A 133 -23.41 -10.48 -21.32
CA ARG A 133 -23.34 -9.30 -22.21
C ARG A 133 -24.05 -8.06 -21.64
N ASN A 134 -24.44 -8.10 -20.37
CA ASN A 134 -25.22 -7.07 -19.70
C ASN A 134 -24.46 -6.44 -18.53
N LEU A 135 -23.13 -6.30 -18.63
CA LEU A 135 -22.34 -5.73 -17.54
C LEU A 135 -22.56 -4.22 -17.35
N SER A 136 -22.98 -3.52 -18.40
CA SER A 136 -23.28 -2.09 -18.36
C SER A 136 -24.35 -1.74 -17.31
N GLU A 137 -25.23 -2.67 -16.96
CA GLU A 137 -26.28 -2.52 -15.94
C GLU A 137 -25.69 -2.46 -14.51
N LEU A 138 -24.52 -3.05 -14.30
CA LEU A 138 -23.89 -3.19 -12.98
C LEU A 138 -23.23 -1.89 -12.51
N GLY A 139 -22.87 -0.99 -13.43
CA GLY A 139 -22.02 0.16 -13.13
C GLY A 139 -20.60 -0.29 -12.80
N GLU A 140 -20.03 0.27 -11.75
CA GLU A 140 -18.69 -0.12 -11.30
C GLU A 140 -18.69 -1.51 -10.66
N VAL A 141 -17.67 -2.34 -10.93
CA VAL A 141 -17.60 -3.74 -10.49
C VAL A 141 -16.25 -4.10 -9.88
N TYR A 142 -16.27 -5.04 -8.93
CA TYR A 142 -15.10 -5.69 -8.36
C TYR A 142 -14.96 -7.12 -8.90
N PRO A 143 -13.74 -7.60 -9.21
CA PRO A 143 -13.40 -9.01 -9.14
C PRO A 143 -13.82 -9.59 -7.80
N ALA A 144 -14.45 -10.75 -7.84
CA ALA A 144 -15.04 -11.37 -6.68
C ALA A 144 -15.03 -12.89 -6.77
N PHE A 145 -15.04 -13.52 -5.59
CA PHE A 145 -15.42 -14.92 -5.47
C PHE A 145 -16.31 -15.12 -4.24
N THR A 146 -17.16 -16.13 -4.31
CA THR A 146 -18.14 -16.46 -3.27
C THR A 146 -18.37 -17.97 -3.18
N THR A 147 -19.14 -18.38 -2.19
CA THR A 147 -19.53 -19.77 -1.96
C THR A 147 -21.04 -19.86 -1.77
N ASN A 148 -21.64 -20.89 -2.34
CA ASN A 148 -23.05 -21.23 -2.15
C ASN A 148 -23.20 -22.42 -1.17
N GLY A 149 -23.65 -22.17 0.07
CA GLY A 149 -24.10 -23.21 1.00
C GLY A 149 -23.29 -23.41 2.29
N THR A 150 -24.00 -23.68 3.40
CA THR A 150 -23.68 -23.60 4.85
C THR A 150 -22.41 -24.26 5.41
N SER A 151 -21.66 -25.05 4.64
CA SER A 151 -20.48 -25.79 5.14
C SER A 151 -19.35 -25.92 4.12
N SER A 152 -19.27 -24.98 3.19
CA SER A 152 -18.26 -24.97 2.13
C SER A 152 -17.06 -24.13 2.56
N SER A 153 -15.84 -24.66 2.37
CA SER A 153 -14.60 -23.91 2.56
C SER A 153 -13.92 -23.71 1.21
N ILE A 154 -13.48 -22.48 0.94
CA ILE A 154 -12.83 -22.14 -0.34
C ILE A 154 -11.56 -21.31 -0.11
N THR A 155 -10.49 -21.70 -0.79
CA THR A 155 -9.25 -20.92 -0.88
C THR A 155 -9.06 -20.47 -2.32
N VAL A 156 -8.93 -19.16 -2.53
CA VAL A 156 -8.67 -18.59 -3.86
C VAL A 156 -7.47 -17.65 -3.77
N THR A 157 -6.53 -17.79 -4.70
CA THR A 157 -5.40 -16.87 -4.85
C THR A 157 -5.59 -16.06 -6.12
N ALA A 158 -5.59 -14.73 -6.00
CA ALA A 158 -5.65 -13.83 -7.14
C ALA A 158 -4.26 -13.55 -7.70
N ILE A 159 -4.23 -13.39 -9.02
CA ILE A 159 -3.07 -12.92 -9.78
C ILE A 159 -3.58 -11.76 -10.63
N PHE A 160 -3.09 -10.57 -10.36
CA PHE A 160 -3.52 -9.33 -11.04
C PHE A 160 -2.43 -8.71 -11.92
N GLU A 161 -1.19 -9.17 -11.75
CA GLU A 161 0.00 -8.64 -12.43
C GLU A 161 0.39 -9.54 -13.62
N GLU A 162 0.63 -8.94 -14.78
CA GLU A 162 0.83 -9.66 -16.04
C GLU A 162 2.02 -10.62 -16.01
N GLN A 163 3.14 -10.21 -15.40
CA GLN A 163 4.34 -11.04 -15.28
C GLN A 163 4.15 -12.29 -14.42
N LEU A 164 3.03 -12.40 -13.70
CA LEU A 164 2.71 -13.54 -12.83
C LEU A 164 1.59 -14.43 -13.40
N PHE A 165 0.96 -14.05 -14.52
CA PHE A 165 -0.09 -14.87 -15.13
C PHE A 165 0.47 -16.22 -15.58
N ASN A 166 -0.31 -17.28 -15.36
CA ASN A 166 0.00 -18.64 -15.79
C ASN A 166 -0.25 -18.80 -17.29
N TYR A 167 -1.17 -18.01 -17.86
CA TYR A 167 -1.57 -18.07 -19.25
C TYR A 167 -1.48 -16.69 -19.92
N PRO A 168 -1.29 -16.64 -21.25
CA PRO A 168 -1.25 -15.38 -21.98
C PRO A 168 -2.55 -14.59 -21.84
N ILE A 169 -2.41 -13.28 -21.64
CA ILE A 169 -3.54 -12.35 -21.65
C ILE A 169 -4.20 -12.30 -23.04
N PRO A 170 -5.54 -12.27 -23.16
CA PRO A 170 -6.20 -12.09 -24.45
C PRO A 170 -5.87 -10.74 -25.10
N ASN A 171 -5.79 -10.72 -26.44
CA ASN A 171 -5.45 -9.52 -27.20
C ASN A 171 -6.35 -8.33 -26.85
N GLY A 172 -5.75 -7.18 -26.57
CA GLY A 172 -6.45 -5.93 -26.27
C GLY A 172 -6.91 -5.77 -24.82
N TYR A 173 -6.68 -6.77 -23.96
CA TYR A 173 -6.93 -6.66 -22.52
C TYR A 173 -5.67 -6.20 -21.78
N LYS A 174 -5.85 -5.56 -20.62
CA LYS A 174 -4.77 -5.14 -19.71
C LYS A 174 -4.85 -5.93 -18.41
N PRO A 175 -3.73 -6.18 -17.70
CA PRO A 175 -3.79 -6.77 -16.36
C PRO A 175 -4.65 -5.90 -15.43
N TYR A 176 -5.53 -6.52 -14.64
CA TYR A 176 -6.42 -5.81 -13.73
C TYR A 176 -5.64 -5.04 -12.66
N GLY A 177 -4.45 -5.52 -12.28
CA GLY A 177 -3.50 -4.89 -11.37
C GLY A 177 -2.94 -3.56 -11.88
N LEU A 178 -3.10 -3.26 -13.18
CA LEU A 178 -2.79 -1.95 -13.73
C LEU A 178 -3.76 -0.90 -13.16
N LEU A 179 -3.31 -0.22 -12.12
CA LEU A 179 -3.95 0.98 -11.61
C LEU A 179 -3.57 2.18 -12.50
N PRO A 180 -4.45 3.19 -12.59
CA PRO A 180 -4.10 4.47 -13.20
C PRO A 180 -3.08 5.17 -12.30
N TYR A 181 -1.83 4.73 -12.36
CA TYR A 181 -0.73 5.61 -12.01
C TYR A 181 -0.70 6.66 -13.11
N SER A 182 -0.75 7.93 -12.72
CA SER A 182 -0.34 9.03 -13.60
C SER A 182 1.14 8.80 -13.91
N LYS A 183 1.44 7.99 -14.92
CA LYS A 183 2.81 7.83 -15.42
C LYS A 183 3.18 9.15 -16.09
N ILE A 184 3.93 9.97 -15.37
CA ILE A 184 4.44 11.24 -15.88
C ILE A 184 5.62 10.93 -16.79
N LEU A 185 5.54 11.42 -18.02
CA LEU A 185 6.62 11.35 -18.99
C LEU A 185 7.11 12.78 -19.23
N LEU A 186 8.40 12.98 -19.00
CA LEU A 186 9.07 14.26 -19.21
C LEU A 186 9.99 14.14 -20.42
N LYS A 187 10.00 15.14 -21.29
CA LYS A 187 10.96 15.22 -22.41
C LYS A 187 11.91 16.39 -22.18
N SER A 188 13.20 16.12 -22.28
CA SER A 188 14.25 17.16 -22.27
C SER A 188 15.41 16.73 -23.16
N ASN A 189 15.90 17.61 -24.03
CA ASN A 189 17.04 17.36 -24.94
C ASN A 189 16.94 16.01 -25.69
N ASN A 190 15.79 15.72 -26.32
CA ASN A 190 15.48 14.47 -27.02
C ASN A 190 15.50 13.17 -26.18
N LYS A 191 15.67 13.27 -24.85
CA LYS A 191 15.51 12.17 -23.92
C LYS A 191 14.11 12.18 -23.32
N ILE A 192 13.56 10.99 -23.12
CA ILE A 192 12.28 10.79 -22.45
C ILE A 192 12.58 10.17 -21.08
N TYR A 193 11.94 10.69 -20.05
CA TYR A 193 12.07 10.20 -18.69
C TYR A 193 10.69 9.80 -18.16
N SER A 194 10.59 8.67 -17.47
CA SER A 194 9.46 8.39 -16.60
C SER A 194 9.80 8.76 -15.16
N ILE A 195 8.80 9.19 -14.40
CA ILE A 195 8.92 9.31 -12.94
C ILE A 195 8.53 7.99 -12.29
N GLU A 196 9.43 7.45 -11.46
CA GLU A 196 9.12 6.38 -10.51
C GLU A 196 9.13 6.95 -9.09
N SER A 197 8.05 6.73 -8.35
CA SER A 197 7.99 7.07 -6.93
C SER A 197 8.54 5.92 -6.09
N ASN A 198 9.67 6.15 -5.41
CA ASN A 198 10.20 5.27 -4.39
C ASN A 198 9.67 5.69 -3.03
N ASN A 199 8.76 4.87 -2.48
CA ASN A 199 8.25 5.04 -1.13
C ASN A 199 8.58 3.82 -0.27
N SER A 200 9.73 3.86 0.38
CA SER A 200 10.22 2.76 1.21
C SER A 200 10.24 3.12 2.69
N LEU A 201 9.89 2.14 3.52
CA LEU A 201 10.05 2.19 4.97
C LEU A 201 11.08 1.14 5.36
N TYR A 202 12.06 1.52 6.17
CA TYR A 202 13.09 0.63 6.66
C TYR A 202 12.54 -0.15 7.86
N LYS A 203 12.13 -1.40 7.63
CA LYS A 203 11.66 -2.27 8.71
C LYS A 203 12.85 -2.85 9.46
N THR A 204 12.91 -2.58 10.75
CA THR A 204 14.06 -2.88 11.62
C THR A 204 13.92 -4.23 12.33
N TYR A 205 12.68 -4.66 12.61
CA TYR A 205 12.36 -5.95 13.25
C TYR A 205 13.19 -6.25 14.51
N MET A 206 13.50 -5.24 15.32
CA MET A 206 14.39 -5.42 16.47
C MET A 206 13.74 -6.28 17.55
N THR A 207 14.55 -7.15 18.16
CA THR A 207 14.19 -7.99 19.31
C THR A 207 15.06 -7.74 20.54
N SER A 208 16.16 -7.00 20.37
CA SER A 208 17.01 -6.46 21.44
C SER A 208 17.81 -5.28 20.89
N ASP A 209 18.59 -4.59 21.74
CA ASP A 209 19.40 -3.43 21.32
C ASP A 209 20.50 -3.73 20.30
N THR A 210 20.74 -5.01 19.97
CA THR A 210 21.78 -5.42 19.01
C THR A 210 21.30 -6.46 17.99
N VAL A 211 19.98 -6.74 17.96
CA VAL A 211 19.40 -7.78 17.09
C VAL A 211 18.19 -7.21 16.33
N PRO A 212 18.14 -7.32 14.99
CA PRO A 212 19.12 -8.01 14.13
C PRO A 212 20.39 -7.19 13.88
N ALA A 213 21.54 -7.87 13.78
CA ALA A 213 22.76 -7.21 13.29
C ALA A 213 22.56 -6.77 11.81
N PRO A 214 23.14 -5.64 11.38
CA PRO A 214 24.08 -4.78 12.10
C PRO A 214 23.43 -3.68 12.96
N LEU A 215 22.11 -3.71 13.15
CA LEU A 215 21.39 -2.63 13.84
C LEU A 215 21.76 -2.56 15.33
N ARG A 216 21.95 -1.34 15.83
CA ARG A 216 22.15 -1.08 17.26
C ARG A 216 21.31 0.09 17.73
N SER A 217 20.41 -0.14 18.68
CA SER A 217 19.63 0.92 19.29
C SER A 217 20.23 1.36 20.62
N SER A 218 20.03 2.62 20.95
CA SER A 218 20.39 3.18 22.25
C SER A 218 19.50 4.39 22.54
N ALA A 219 19.45 4.79 23.81
CA ALA A 219 18.74 5.97 24.26
C ALA A 219 19.54 6.68 25.35
N SER A 220 19.22 7.95 25.60
CA SER A 220 19.78 8.72 26.72
C SER A 220 19.49 8.06 28.06
N SER A 221 18.28 7.55 28.23
CA SER A 221 17.87 6.77 29.39
C SER A 221 16.66 5.89 29.07
N VAL A 222 16.29 5.04 30.01
CA VAL A 222 15.09 4.19 29.98
C VAL A 222 14.34 4.32 31.30
N TYR A 223 13.01 4.32 31.25
CA TYR A 223 12.16 4.37 32.43
C TYR A 223 12.35 3.13 33.32
N ILE A 224 12.10 3.29 34.62
CA ILE A 224 12.19 2.24 35.64
C ILE A 224 11.34 1.02 35.21
N ASN A 225 11.90 -0.19 35.38
CA ASN A 225 11.53 -1.43 34.67
C ASN A 225 12.07 -1.51 33.23
N ALA A 226 13.39 -1.34 33.11
CA ALA A 226 14.11 -1.26 31.84
C ALA A 226 13.73 -2.35 30.82
N SER A 227 13.43 -3.59 31.23
CA SER A 227 13.10 -4.70 30.31
C SER A 227 11.89 -4.43 29.41
N SER A 228 10.93 -3.63 29.87
CA SER A 228 9.74 -3.29 29.09
C SER A 228 9.95 -2.06 28.22
N TYR A 229 10.89 -1.17 28.57
CA TYR A 229 11.01 0.16 27.96
C TYR A 229 12.35 0.45 27.27
N GLN A 230 13.10 -0.60 26.91
CA GLN A 230 14.40 -0.50 26.24
C GLN A 230 14.33 0.27 24.92
N ALA A 231 15.45 0.84 24.48
CA ALA A 231 15.53 1.65 23.26
C ALA A 231 15.03 0.89 22.02
N TRP A 232 15.40 -0.38 21.86
CA TRP A 232 14.98 -1.21 20.74
C TRP A 232 13.47 -1.36 20.59
N ARG A 233 12.69 -1.15 21.66
CA ARG A 233 11.22 -1.21 21.61
C ARG A 233 10.64 -0.20 20.65
N ALA A 234 11.22 1.01 20.60
CA ALA A 234 10.86 2.03 19.62
C ALA A 234 11.13 1.58 18.17
N PHE A 235 11.93 0.54 17.93
CA PHE A 235 12.26 0.04 16.59
C PHE A 235 11.79 -1.40 16.40
N SER A 236 10.71 -1.79 17.09
CA SER A 236 10.13 -3.13 17.05
C SER A 236 8.64 -3.07 16.77
N GLU A 237 8.05 -4.19 16.32
CA GLU A 237 6.59 -4.36 16.26
C GLU A 237 6.03 -4.91 17.59
N SER A 238 6.77 -4.75 18.69
CA SER A 238 6.38 -5.31 19.99
C SER A 238 5.23 -4.53 20.64
N THR A 239 4.57 -5.15 21.61
CA THR A 239 3.48 -4.52 22.38
C THR A 239 3.94 -3.41 23.31
N ASN A 240 5.23 -3.33 23.63
CA ASN A 240 5.80 -2.31 24.51
C ASN A 240 6.44 -1.16 23.71
N ASN A 241 6.73 -0.06 24.38
CA ASN A 241 7.27 1.19 23.83
C ASN A 241 8.63 1.54 24.45
N TRP A 242 9.39 2.46 23.85
CA TRP A 242 10.47 3.13 24.58
C TRP A 242 9.87 4.22 25.47
N MET A 243 10.40 4.39 26.68
CA MET A 243 9.98 5.44 27.62
C MET A 243 11.18 6.00 28.38
N ALA A 244 11.18 7.30 28.63
CA ALA A 244 12.17 7.99 29.46
C ALA A 244 11.55 9.18 30.20
N ASP A 245 11.93 9.40 31.45
CA ASP A 245 11.54 10.58 32.23
C ASP A 245 12.46 11.77 31.96
N ASN A 246 12.01 12.97 32.33
CA ASN A 246 12.73 14.23 32.33
C ASN A 246 13.27 14.61 30.95
N VAL A 247 12.35 14.99 30.04
CA VAL A 247 12.68 15.54 28.72
C VAL A 247 13.52 16.84 28.91
N PRO A 248 14.60 17.07 28.13
CA PRO A 248 14.95 16.42 26.86
C PRO A 248 15.52 15.01 26.97
N GLN A 249 15.10 14.12 26.07
CA GLN A 249 15.51 12.72 25.99
C GLN A 249 15.68 12.31 24.53
N TRP A 250 16.60 11.41 24.23
CA TRP A 250 16.84 10.91 22.87
C TRP A 250 16.80 9.39 22.77
N VAL A 251 16.39 8.91 21.60
CA VAL A 251 16.48 7.52 21.19
C VAL A 251 17.05 7.48 19.77
N GLN A 252 17.87 6.49 19.47
CA GLN A 252 18.56 6.40 18.18
C GLN A 252 18.68 4.98 17.68
N LEU A 253 18.93 4.89 16.38
CA LEU A 253 19.27 3.66 15.69
C LEU A 253 20.53 3.88 14.86
N ASP A 254 21.55 3.08 15.13
CA ASP A 254 22.71 2.87 14.28
C ASP A 254 22.39 1.73 13.31
N PHE A 255 22.52 2.01 12.02
CA PHE A 255 22.23 1.07 10.95
C PHE A 255 23.45 0.24 10.52
N GLY A 256 24.63 0.50 11.08
CA GLY A 256 25.90 -0.17 10.73
C GLY A 256 26.49 0.24 9.37
N SER A 257 25.70 0.89 8.53
CA SER A 257 26.12 1.53 7.28
C SER A 257 25.29 2.78 7.02
N LYS A 258 25.80 3.65 6.14
CA LYS A 258 25.03 4.81 5.68
C LYS A 258 23.72 4.38 5.06
N ASN A 259 22.63 4.96 5.55
CA ASN A 259 21.30 4.85 4.98
C ASN A 259 20.80 6.23 4.59
N ILE A 260 20.00 6.31 3.53
CA ILE A 260 19.45 7.56 3.02
C ILE A 260 17.98 7.64 3.40
N PHE A 261 17.62 8.63 4.20
CA PHE A 261 16.24 8.88 4.60
C PHE A 261 15.87 10.34 4.41
N ASN A 262 14.57 10.58 4.21
CA ASN A 262 13.95 11.89 4.23
C ASN A 262 12.58 11.87 4.93
N ARG A 263 12.27 10.75 5.60
CA ARG A 263 11.02 10.53 6.30
C ARG A 263 11.24 9.74 7.57
N VAL A 264 10.49 10.09 8.61
CA VAL A 264 10.34 9.28 9.82
C VAL A 264 8.86 9.19 10.18
N ARG A 265 8.41 7.99 10.51
CA ARG A 265 7.10 7.73 11.11
C ARG A 265 7.28 7.51 12.59
N ILE A 266 6.45 8.14 13.41
CA ILE A 266 6.43 7.96 14.86
C ILE A 266 5.02 7.57 15.27
N LYS A 267 4.89 6.47 15.99
CA LYS A 267 3.64 6.00 16.58
C LYS A 267 3.60 6.41 18.05
N SER A 268 2.54 7.11 18.43
CA SER A 268 2.27 7.43 19.84
C SER A 268 2.01 6.15 20.64
N SER A 269 2.30 6.19 21.93
CA SER A 269 1.86 5.15 22.86
C SER A 269 0.37 5.28 23.21
N ASN A 270 -0.11 4.41 24.11
CA ASN A 270 -1.46 4.53 24.67
C ASN A 270 -1.67 5.87 25.40
N GLU A 271 -0.60 6.44 25.97
CA GLU A 271 -0.59 7.77 26.59
C GLU A 271 -0.17 8.82 25.57
N ALA A 272 -1.12 9.34 24.79
CA ALA A 272 -0.84 10.30 23.72
C ALA A 272 -0.18 11.60 24.24
N ASN A 273 -0.47 11.99 25.49
CA ASN A 273 0.09 13.16 26.15
C ASN A 273 1.60 13.08 26.44
N GLN A 274 2.19 11.88 26.40
CA GLN A 274 3.63 11.63 26.54
C GLN A 274 4.36 11.56 25.19
N SER A 275 3.64 11.82 24.09
CA SER A 275 4.23 11.78 22.74
C SER A 275 5.06 13.06 22.47
N PRO A 276 6.05 13.00 21.56
CA PRO A 276 6.88 14.16 21.23
C PRO A 276 6.06 15.35 20.70
N LYS A 277 6.07 16.48 21.41
CA LYS A 277 5.48 17.75 20.96
C LYS A 277 6.48 18.56 20.16
N ARG A 278 7.71 18.68 20.66
CA ARG A 278 8.82 19.32 19.95
C ARG A 278 10.00 18.39 19.95
N PHE A 279 10.54 18.08 18.79
CA PHE A 279 11.65 17.13 18.66
C PHE A 279 12.46 17.41 17.41
N GLN A 280 13.69 16.90 17.41
CA GLN A 280 14.63 17.00 16.31
C GLN A 280 14.94 15.62 15.75
N VAL A 281 15.11 15.55 14.43
CA VAL A 281 15.78 14.43 13.76
C VAL A 281 17.24 14.84 13.56
N LEU A 282 18.16 14.05 14.10
CA LEU A 282 19.60 14.27 13.95
C LEU A 282 20.26 13.09 13.24
N GLY A 283 21.34 13.38 12.52
CA GLY A 283 22.18 12.40 11.85
C GLY A 283 23.62 12.43 12.37
N SER A 284 24.27 11.27 12.39
CA SER A 284 25.68 11.12 12.70
C SER A 284 26.32 9.99 11.88
N ASN A 285 27.61 10.12 11.59
CA ASN A 285 28.42 9.08 10.94
C ASN A 285 29.48 8.46 11.87
N ASP A 286 29.63 8.99 13.09
CA ASP A 286 30.60 8.52 14.09
C ASP A 286 29.96 8.20 15.45
N GLY A 287 28.65 8.37 15.57
CA GLY A 287 27.89 8.13 16.80
C GLY A 287 28.16 9.14 17.92
N SER A 288 28.96 10.18 17.67
CA SER A 288 29.41 11.14 18.69
C SER A 288 29.07 12.59 18.30
N ASN A 289 29.30 12.96 17.04
CA ASN A 289 28.97 14.27 16.49
C ASN A 289 27.64 14.19 15.75
N TYR A 290 26.67 14.99 16.18
CA TYR A 290 25.31 15.00 15.62
C TYR A 290 25.00 16.32 14.94
N HIS A 291 24.42 16.23 13.74
CA HIS A 291 23.87 17.35 13.01
C HIS A 291 22.35 17.33 13.06
N VAL A 292 21.73 18.46 13.42
CA VAL A 292 20.27 18.61 13.32
C VAL A 292 19.88 18.65 11.85
N ILE A 293 19.09 17.68 11.41
CA ILE A 293 18.57 17.62 10.03
C ILE A 293 17.31 18.48 9.93
N GLN A 294 16.40 18.35 10.91
CA GLN A 294 15.15 19.10 10.97
C GLN A 294 14.57 19.08 12.39
N GLU A 295 13.95 20.19 12.81
CA GLU A 295 13.11 20.26 14.01
C GLU A 295 11.63 20.26 13.61
N PHE A 296 10.81 19.60 14.42
CA PHE A 296 9.37 19.48 14.25
C PHE A 296 8.62 19.95 15.50
N SER A 297 7.42 20.49 15.29
CA SER A 297 6.44 20.78 16.34
C SER A 297 5.10 20.16 15.97
N VAL A 298 4.46 19.50 16.94
CA VAL A 298 3.23 18.72 16.76
C VAL A 298 2.16 19.22 17.72
N ASN A 299 1.02 19.62 17.17
CA ASN A 299 -0.05 20.24 17.95
C ASN A 299 -0.97 19.25 18.64
N THR A 300 -1.07 18.01 18.17
CA THR A 300 -1.95 16.99 18.76
C THR A 300 -1.41 15.59 18.51
N TRP A 301 -1.73 14.67 19.42
CA TRP A 301 -1.53 13.23 19.27
C TRP A 301 -2.80 12.48 19.68
N GLU A 302 -3.10 11.41 18.95
CA GLU A 302 -4.11 10.42 19.33
C GLU A 302 -3.41 9.15 19.77
N ALA A 303 -3.95 8.41 20.74
CA ALA A 303 -3.30 7.22 21.28
C ALA A 303 -3.13 6.12 20.23
N ASN A 304 -1.97 5.46 20.19
CA ASN A 304 -1.64 4.37 19.27
C ASN A 304 -1.76 4.70 17.77
N THR A 305 -1.63 5.98 17.39
CA THR A 305 -1.72 6.42 15.99
C THR A 305 -0.36 6.80 15.41
N TRP A 306 -0.22 6.66 14.10
CA TRP A 306 0.97 7.09 13.37
C TRP A 306 0.91 8.55 12.97
N LYS A 307 2.03 9.25 13.09
CA LYS A 307 2.30 10.49 12.37
C LYS A 307 3.57 10.38 11.55
N GLU A 308 3.61 11.11 10.44
CA GLU A 308 4.73 11.10 9.50
C GLU A 308 5.35 12.48 9.39
N PHE A 309 6.66 12.51 9.35
CA PHE A 309 7.46 13.72 9.31
C PHE A 309 8.48 13.61 8.19
N TYR A 310 8.52 14.64 7.36
CA TYR A 310 9.42 14.71 6.20
C TYR A 310 10.51 15.72 6.50
N PHE A 311 11.76 15.35 6.22
CA PHE A 311 12.94 16.15 6.46
C PHE A 311 13.86 16.15 5.24
N LYS A 312 14.86 17.03 5.23
CA LYS A 312 15.85 17.10 4.16
C LYS A 312 16.52 15.73 3.95
N LYS A 313 16.44 15.20 2.71
CA LYS A 313 17.13 13.96 2.33
C LYS A 313 18.59 14.02 2.73
N SER A 314 19.00 13.07 3.57
CA SER A 314 20.35 13.03 4.17
C SER A 314 20.83 11.59 4.27
N ASP A 315 22.15 11.37 4.26
CA ASP A 315 22.80 10.06 4.40
C ASP A 315 23.60 9.98 5.71
N TYR A 316 23.16 9.13 6.64
CA TYR A 316 23.84 8.92 7.92
C TYR A 316 23.86 7.46 8.32
N THR A 317 24.82 7.11 9.16
CA THR A 317 24.91 5.77 9.77
C THR A 317 24.02 5.67 11.01
N VAL A 318 23.89 6.75 11.77
CA VAL A 318 23.04 6.84 12.96
C VAL A 318 21.98 7.92 12.77
N TYR A 319 20.73 7.59 13.03
CA TYR A 319 19.63 8.56 13.13
C TYR A 319 19.10 8.60 14.56
N ARG A 320 18.94 9.81 15.09
CA ARG A 320 18.49 10.08 16.45
C ARG A 320 17.23 10.95 16.45
N ILE A 321 16.24 10.54 17.24
CA ILE A 321 15.10 11.38 17.60
C ILE A 321 15.40 11.99 18.96
N ASN A 322 15.63 13.30 19.00
CA ASN A 322 15.87 14.06 20.22
C ASN A 322 14.60 14.82 20.59
N VAL A 323 13.91 14.36 21.62
CA VAL A 323 12.66 14.96 22.09
C VAL A 323 12.98 16.08 23.05
N LEU A 324 12.49 17.27 22.75
CA LEU A 324 12.73 18.51 23.50
C LEU A 324 11.55 18.88 24.39
N GLU A 325 10.34 18.49 23.99
CA GLU A 325 9.10 18.76 24.72
C GLU A 325 8.07 17.67 24.41
N VAL A 326 7.20 17.36 25.36
CA VAL A 326 6.06 16.44 25.21
C VAL A 326 4.74 17.18 25.29
N TYR A 327 3.65 16.56 24.83
CA TYR A 327 2.36 17.23 24.66
C TYR A 327 1.73 17.75 25.96
N SER A 328 1.98 17.13 27.12
CA SER A 328 1.52 17.65 28.42
C SER A 328 2.67 17.86 29.42
N PRO A 329 3.21 19.08 29.54
CA PRO A 329 4.35 19.36 30.43
C PRO A 329 4.00 19.35 31.93
N ASN A 330 2.71 19.35 32.30
CA ASN A 330 2.28 19.70 33.67
C ASN A 330 1.84 18.53 34.56
N THR A 331 1.87 17.29 34.07
CA THR A 331 1.48 16.12 34.90
C THR A 331 2.51 15.00 34.86
N TYR A 332 3.21 14.82 33.74
CA TYR A 332 4.30 13.83 33.61
C TYR A 332 5.34 14.34 32.60
N ASN A 333 6.50 14.83 33.07
CA ASN A 333 7.62 15.15 32.19
C ASN A 333 8.30 13.86 31.73
N ARG A 334 7.68 13.14 30.79
CA ARG A 334 8.21 11.89 30.23
C ARG A 334 7.82 11.73 28.78
N VAL A 335 8.73 11.13 28.02
CA VAL A 335 8.48 10.75 26.64
C VAL A 335 8.16 9.27 26.56
N SER A 336 7.18 8.93 25.73
CA SER A 336 6.80 7.57 25.39
C SER A 336 6.58 7.47 23.89
N ILE A 337 7.36 6.60 23.21
CA ILE A 337 7.25 6.36 21.77
C ILE A 337 7.03 4.88 21.53
N ASN A 338 5.88 4.52 20.95
CA ASN A 338 5.55 3.14 20.65
C ASN A 338 6.45 2.58 19.55
N GLN A 339 6.58 3.31 18.44
CA GLN A 339 7.38 2.85 17.32
C GLN A 339 7.90 4.01 16.46
N ILE A 340 9.07 3.82 15.87
CA ILE A 340 9.77 4.73 14.97
C ILE A 340 10.18 3.91 13.75
N ILE A 341 9.87 4.42 12.56
CA ILE A 341 10.27 3.80 11.30
C ILE A 341 10.82 4.90 10.40
N PHE A 342 12.10 4.79 10.03
CA PHE A 342 12.70 5.66 9.04
C PHE A 342 12.36 5.19 7.62
N GLY A 343 12.37 6.10 6.66
CA GLY A 343 12.06 5.78 5.29
C GLY A 343 12.56 6.80 4.28
N LEU A 344 12.46 6.41 3.02
CA LEU A 344 12.76 7.23 1.87
C LEU A 344 11.47 7.40 1.06
N ASP A 345 11.15 8.63 0.75
CA ASP A 345 10.06 9.02 -0.13
C ASP A 345 10.61 9.97 -1.19
N ASN A 346 10.96 9.44 -2.36
CA ASN A 346 11.52 10.24 -3.42
C ASN A 346 11.03 9.79 -4.80
N ASN A 347 10.95 10.75 -5.70
CA ASN A 347 10.77 10.48 -7.11
C ASN A 347 12.14 10.32 -7.78
N VAL A 348 12.28 9.32 -8.64
CA VAL A 348 13.45 9.07 -9.47
C VAL A 348 13.05 9.28 -10.93
N LEU A 349 13.88 9.99 -11.67
CA LEU A 349 13.76 10.07 -13.12
C LEU A 349 14.49 8.88 -13.72
N ILE A 350 13.75 8.08 -14.48
CA ILE A 350 14.30 6.96 -15.25
C ILE A 350 14.31 7.39 -16.71
N GLU A 351 15.50 7.51 -17.28
CA GLU A 351 15.64 7.69 -18.73
C GLU A 351 15.13 6.42 -19.43
N LEU A 352 14.15 6.59 -20.31
CA LEU A 352 13.62 5.51 -21.11
C LEU A 352 14.44 5.38 -22.39
N PRO A 353 14.63 4.16 -22.92
CA PRO A 353 15.16 3.98 -24.27
C PRO A 353 14.28 4.74 -25.26
N THR A 354 14.89 5.25 -26.34
CA THR A 354 14.19 5.99 -27.38
C THR A 354 12.94 5.24 -27.82
N LEU A 355 11.79 5.87 -27.56
CA LEU A 355 10.47 5.38 -27.88
C LEU A 355 9.84 6.40 -28.82
N ASP A 356 9.41 5.96 -30.00
CA ASP A 356 8.53 6.75 -30.88
C ASP A 356 7.13 6.76 -30.27
N ILE A 357 6.95 7.51 -29.18
CA ILE A 357 5.64 7.76 -28.59
C ILE A 357 5.25 9.19 -28.92
N GLU A 358 4.17 9.34 -29.69
CA GLU A 358 3.47 10.61 -29.86
C GLU A 358 2.71 10.93 -28.57
N TYR A 359 3.24 11.85 -27.76
CA TYR A 359 2.52 12.42 -26.62
C TYR A 359 1.74 13.67 -27.09
N GLY A 360 0.47 13.79 -26.67
CA GLY A 360 -0.32 15.00 -26.90
C GLY A 360 -1.72 14.82 -27.47
N GLN A 361 -2.22 13.60 -27.69
CA GLN A 361 -3.63 13.45 -28.08
C GLN A 361 -4.56 13.46 -26.85
N GLN A 362 -5.37 14.52 -26.84
CA GLN A 362 -6.37 14.97 -25.86
C GLN A 362 -5.86 15.76 -24.65
N SER A 363 -5.61 17.05 -24.93
CA SER A 363 -5.94 18.20 -24.09
C SER A 363 -5.65 18.06 -22.59
N LEU A 364 -4.37 18.12 -22.23
CA LEU A 364 -3.96 18.59 -20.90
C LEU A 364 -4.19 20.11 -20.86
N LEU A 365 -5.42 20.53 -20.57
CA LEU A 365 -5.70 21.91 -20.18
C LEU A 365 -4.96 22.16 -18.86
N GLU A 366 -4.17 23.24 -18.84
CA GLU A 366 -3.49 23.81 -17.67
C GLU A 366 -2.12 23.22 -17.24
N LEU A 367 -1.26 22.80 -18.18
CA LEU A 367 0.18 22.53 -17.88
C LEU A 367 1.00 23.79 -17.57
N ASN A 368 0.42 24.97 -17.75
CA ASN A 368 0.99 26.28 -17.47
C ASN A 368 0.64 26.82 -16.07
N LYS A 369 0.04 26.01 -15.19
CA LYS A 369 -0.06 26.32 -13.75
C LYS A 369 1.03 25.58 -12.97
N THR A 370 1.78 26.35 -12.19
CA THR A 370 2.80 25.85 -11.25
C THR A 370 2.16 24.89 -10.24
N MET A 371 2.60 23.63 -10.22
CA MET A 371 2.27 22.67 -9.15
C MET A 371 3.00 23.11 -7.88
N ILE A 372 2.30 23.78 -6.97
CA ILE A 372 2.87 24.24 -5.70
C ILE A 372 2.95 23.06 -4.74
N ASN A 373 4.16 22.56 -4.50
CA ASN A 373 4.54 22.11 -3.17
C ASN A 373 5.85 22.81 -2.76
N LYS A 374 5.72 23.77 -1.85
CA LYS A 374 6.77 24.53 -1.14
C LYS A 374 7.72 23.57 -0.40
N ASN A 375 9.03 23.74 -0.23
CA ASN A 375 10.00 24.82 -0.43
C ASN A 375 11.39 24.19 -0.70
N TYR A 376 12.32 24.87 -1.39
CA TYR A 376 13.64 25.28 -0.87
C TYR A 376 14.27 26.30 -1.83
N ILE A 377 14.92 27.30 -1.24
CA ILE A 377 15.65 28.40 -1.88
C ILE A 377 17.05 27.90 -2.28
N LEU A 378 17.55 28.32 -3.44
CA LEU A 378 18.99 28.40 -3.71
C LEU A 378 19.31 29.81 -4.20
N GLN A 379 20.05 30.53 -3.36
CA GLN A 379 20.63 31.83 -3.64
C GLN A 379 22.04 31.65 -4.24
N VAL A 380 22.54 32.75 -4.82
CA VAL A 380 23.94 33.24 -4.87
C VAL A 380 24.46 33.44 -6.30
N GLU A 381 24.14 34.61 -6.87
CA GLU A 381 25.15 35.57 -7.33
C GLU A 381 24.58 37.00 -7.26
N VAL A 382 25.43 37.98 -6.97
CA VAL A 382 25.10 39.39 -6.70
C VAL A 382 25.49 40.27 -7.90
N SER A 383 24.67 41.31 -8.12
CA SER A 383 24.87 42.57 -8.86
C SER A 383 25.01 42.55 -10.39
N GLU A 384 24.17 43.34 -11.06
CA GLU A 384 24.57 44.69 -11.50
C GLU A 384 23.35 45.62 -11.54
N ILE A 385 23.47 46.79 -10.88
CA ILE A 385 22.60 47.93 -11.10
C ILE A 385 23.17 48.64 -12.32
N SER A 386 22.36 48.81 -13.38
CA SER A 386 22.58 49.88 -14.34
C SER A 386 21.34 50.77 -14.35
N ASP A 387 21.38 51.83 -13.55
CA ASP A 387 20.56 53.01 -13.78
C ASP A 387 21.01 53.64 -15.10
N ASN A 388 20.08 53.82 -16.04
CA ASN A 388 20.06 54.89 -17.04
C ASN A 388 18.86 54.67 -18.00
N THR A 389 17.74 55.34 -17.74
CA THR A 389 17.33 56.62 -18.37
C THR A 389 15.93 56.99 -17.90
#